data_AF-A0A3D1S5H9-F1
#
_entry.id   AF-A0A3D1S5H9-F1
#
_cell.length_a   1.000
_cell.length_b   1.000
_cell.length_c   1.000
_cell.angle_alpha   90.00
_cell.angle_beta   90.00
_cell.angle_gamma   90.00
#
_symmetry.space_group_name_H-M   'P 1'
#
loop_
_entity.id
_entity.type
_entity.pdbx_description
1 polymer ?
#
loop_
_entity_poly.entity_id
_entity_poly.type
_entity_poly.pdbx_seq_one_letter_code
_entity_poly.pdbx_strand_id
1 'polypeptide(L)' 'VTMLLLVAGYNHTAYYPSYTNLQSSLTVQNSSSSEFTLTAMSIVSLLVPFVFAYIVYAWRALEGKKLKLEDLNKDGHAY' A
#
# COMPACT_ATOMS: atom_id res chain seq x y z
N VAL A 1 -10.49 3.24 12.70
CA VAL A 1 -9.79 2.43 11.67
C VAL A 1 -8.33 2.85 11.52
N THR A 2 -8.03 4.13 11.29
CA THR A 2 -6.65 4.65 11.19
C THR A 2 -5.77 4.34 12.40
N MET A 3 -6.28 4.50 13.62
CA MET A 3 -5.55 4.14 14.84
C MET A 3 -5.26 2.64 14.96
N LEU A 4 -6.08 1.77 14.34
CA LEU A 4 -5.84 0.33 14.35
C LEU A 4 -4.59 -0.04 13.55
N LEU A 5 -4.37 0.64 12.42
CA LEU A 5 -3.20 0.45 11.56
C LEU A 5 -1.92 1.06 12.16
N LEU A 6 -2.04 2.19 12.87
CA LEU A 6 -0.88 2.91 13.43
C LEU A 6 -0.33 2.25 14.71
N VAL A 7 -1.16 1.51 15.45
CA VAL A 7 -0.76 0.87 16.72
C VAL A 7 -0.28 -0.57 16.49
N ALA A 8 -0.51 -1.16 15.32
CA ALA A 8 -0.04 -2.51 14.99
C ALA A 8 1.48 -2.60 15.10
N GLY A 9 1.97 -3.43 16.03
CA GLY A 9 3.41 -3.59 16.28
C GLY A 9 4.08 -2.49 17.11
N TYR A 10 3.33 -1.49 17.62
CA TYR A 10 3.87 -0.45 18.49
C TYR A 10 4.31 -1.03 19.84
N ASN A 11 5.47 -0.61 20.35
CA ASN A 11 6.01 -1.03 21.66
C ASN A 11 6.04 -2.56 21.86
N HIS A 12 6.60 -3.28 20.89
CA HIS A 12 6.71 -4.76 20.90
C HIS A 12 5.37 -5.52 20.96
N THR A 13 4.24 -4.85 20.71
CA THR A 13 2.92 -5.48 20.74
C THR A 13 2.82 -6.54 19.65
N ALA A 14 2.34 -7.73 20.01
CA ALA A 14 2.03 -8.77 19.03
C ALA A 14 0.84 -8.35 18.16
N TYR A 15 1.07 -8.26 16.84
CA TYR A 15 -0.02 -7.99 15.90
C TYR A 15 -0.78 -9.28 15.55
N TYR A 16 -0.19 -10.45 15.83
CA TYR A 16 -0.84 -11.76 15.68
C TYR A 16 -0.52 -12.64 16.91
N PRO A 17 -1.39 -12.62 17.94
CA PRO A 17 -1.16 -13.36 19.18
C PRO A 17 -1.40 -14.86 18.97
N SER A 18 -0.56 -15.68 19.60
CA SER A 18 -0.72 -17.13 19.60
C SER A 18 -1.74 -17.56 20.66
N TYR A 19 -2.61 -18.50 20.30
CA TYR A 19 -3.62 -19.05 21.20
C TYR A 19 -3.07 -20.16 22.11
N THR A 20 -2.09 -20.93 21.63
CA THR A 20 -1.56 -22.11 22.34
C THR A 20 -0.34 -21.81 23.20
N ASN A 21 0.49 -20.82 22.79
CA ASN A 21 1.65 -20.39 23.55
C ASN A 21 1.87 -18.89 23.32
N LEU A 22 1.62 -18.08 24.36
CA LEU A 22 1.72 -16.62 24.28
C LEU A 22 3.11 -16.12 23.86
N GLN A 23 4.18 -16.85 24.16
CA GLN A 23 5.55 -16.48 23.80
C GLN A 23 5.86 -16.67 22.31
N SER A 24 5.09 -17.51 21.61
CA SER A 24 5.19 -17.72 20.16
C SER A 24 4.35 -16.72 19.35
N SER A 25 3.85 -15.66 19.98
CA SER A 25 3.09 -14.60 19.29
C SER A 25 3.97 -13.89 18.27
N LEU A 26 3.41 -13.52 17.12
CA LEU A 26 4.14 -12.83 16.07
C LEU A 26 4.16 -11.33 16.34
N THR A 27 5.37 -10.79 16.36
CA THR A 27 5.68 -9.37 16.49
C THR A 27 6.51 -8.95 15.29
N VAL A 28 6.59 -7.65 15.01
CA VAL A 28 7.42 -7.14 13.90
C VAL A 28 8.87 -7.64 13.98
N GLN A 29 9.38 -7.89 15.18
CA GLN A 29 10.78 -8.27 15.40
C GLN A 29 11.06 -9.75 15.09
N ASN A 30 10.11 -10.64 15.34
CA ASN A 30 10.31 -12.09 15.14
C ASN A 30 9.76 -12.60 13.81
N SER A 31 8.98 -11.79 13.10
CA SER A 31 8.35 -12.15 11.82
C SER A 31 8.83 -11.33 10.61
N SER A 32 9.96 -10.64 10.74
CA SER A 32 10.60 -9.91 9.64
C SER A 32 11.62 -10.78 8.87
N SER A 33 11.88 -10.40 7.61
CA SER A 33 12.94 -11.00 6.79
C SER A 33 14.35 -10.72 7.35
N SER A 34 15.37 -11.35 6.77
CA SER A 34 16.77 -11.04 7.11
C SER A 34 17.09 -9.56 6.85
N GLU A 35 18.07 -9.03 7.59
CA GLU A 35 18.55 -7.65 7.45
C GLU A 35 18.94 -7.30 6.01
N PHE A 36 19.53 -8.25 5.29
CA PHE A 36 19.91 -8.07 3.90
C PHE A 36 18.69 -7.78 3.01
N THR A 37 17.66 -8.64 3.07
CA THR A 37 16.44 -8.46 2.28
C THR A 37 15.67 -7.23 2.71
N LEU A 38 15.60 -6.97 4.03
CA LEU A 38 14.90 -5.80 4.57
C LEU A 38 15.56 -4.49 4.11
N THR A 39 16.90 -4.44 4.10
CA THR A 39 17.67 -3.30 3.61
C THR A 39 17.49 -3.08 2.11
N ALA A 40 17.52 -4.15 1.31
CA ALA A 40 17.28 -4.03 -0.13
C ALA A 40 15.88 -3.46 -0.41
N MET A 41 14.85 -3.97 0.27
CA MET A 41 13.46 -3.52 0.09
C MET A 41 13.22 -2.10 0.63
N SER A 42 13.93 -1.68 1.69
CA SER A 42 13.83 -0.31 2.19
C SER A 42 14.39 0.70 1.19
N ILE A 43 15.50 0.38 0.52
CA ILE A 43 16.06 1.19 -0.56
C ILE A 43 15.09 1.29 -1.74
N VAL A 44 14.51 0.17 -2.19
CA VAL A 44 13.52 0.17 -3.28
C VAL A 44 12.30 1.03 -2.93
N SER A 45 11.87 1.00 -1.66
CA SER A 45 10.72 1.78 -1.18
C SER A 45 10.95 3.30 -1.26
N LEU A 46 12.19 3.78 -1.36
CA LEU A 46 12.47 5.21 -1.59
C LEU A 46 12.00 5.69 -2.97
N LEU A 47 11.70 4.78 -3.92
CA LEU A 47 11.15 5.11 -5.24
C LEU A 47 9.62 5.31 -5.24
N VAL A 48 8.92 5.01 -4.15
CA VAL A 48 7.47 5.24 -4.00
C VAL A 48 7.00 6.66 -4.41
N PRO A 49 7.67 7.77 -4.05
CA PRO A 49 7.24 9.11 -4.50
C PRO A 49 7.23 9.28 -6.02
N PHE A 50 8.10 8.59 -6.77
CA PHE A 50 8.08 8.63 -8.23
C PHE A 50 6.81 7.96 -8.79
N VAL A 51 6.45 6.80 -8.25
CA VAL A 51 5.21 6.10 -8.59
C VAL A 51 3.99 6.96 -8.26
N PHE A 52 3.98 7.60 -7.08
CA PHE A 52 2.91 8.50 -6.66
C PHE A 52 2.76 9.71 -7.60
N ALA A 53 3.87 10.32 -8.02
CA ALA A 53 3.85 11.41 -9.00
C ALA A 53 3.23 10.98 -10.33
N TYR A 54 3.56 9.78 -10.81
CA TYR A 54 2.96 9.23 -12.02
C TYR A 54 1.44 8.98 -11.86
N ILE A 55 1.01 8.45 -10.71
CA ILE A 55 -0.42 8.26 -10.42
C ILE A 55 -1.16 9.61 -10.48
N VAL A 56 -0.62 10.66 -9.86
CA VAL A 56 -1.22 12.01 -9.90
C VAL A 56 -1.28 12.53 -11.34
N TYR A 57 -0.21 12.36 -12.12
CA TYR A 57 -0.18 12.76 -13.52
C TYR A 57 -1.26 12.04 -14.34
N ALA A 58 -1.34 10.70 -14.23
CA ALA A 58 -2.31 9.89 -14.95
C ALA A 58 -3.75 10.26 -14.55
N TRP A 59 -4.00 10.44 -13.25
CA TRP A 59 -5.31 10.88 -12.75
C TRP A 59 -5.73 12.23 -13.34
N ARG A 60 -4.81 13.22 -13.35
CA ARG A 60 -5.08 14.54 -13.95
C ARG A 60 -5.33 14.45 -15.46
N ALA A 61 -4.64 13.57 -16.17
CA ALA A 61 -4.86 13.34 -17.59
C ALA A 61 -6.24 12.72 -17.89
N LEU A 62 -6.73 11.84 -17.00
CA LEU A 62 -8.07 11.27 -17.09
C LEU A 62 -9.15 12.32 -16.76
N GLU A 63 -8.98 13.08 -15.68
CA GLU A 63 -9.97 14.07 -15.23
C GLU A 63 -10.04 15.32 -16.12
N GLY A 64 -8.99 15.59 -16.91
CA GLY A 64 -8.97 16.65 -17.92
C GLY A 64 -9.98 16.44 -19.05
N LYS A 65 -10.43 15.21 -19.30
CA LYS A 65 -11.56 14.92 -20.20
C LYS A 65 -12.84 14.85 -19.37
N LYS A 66 -13.67 15.90 -19.43
CA LYS A 66 -15.06 15.78 -18.99
C LYS A 66 -15.69 14.67 -19.82
N LEU A 67 -16.14 13.58 -19.19
CA LEU A 67 -16.97 12.56 -19.83
C LEU A 67 -18.26 13.23 -20.30
N LYS A 68 -18.25 13.74 -21.54
CA LYS A 68 -19.46 14.30 -22.15
C LYS A 68 -20.32 13.13 -22.60
N LEU A 69 -21.63 13.24 -22.38
CA LEU A 69 -22.62 12.29 -22.91
C LEU A 69 -22.56 12.17 -24.45
N GLU A 70 -21.99 13.17 -25.10
CA GLU A 70 -21.71 13.23 -26.54
C GLU A 70 -20.57 12.28 -26.97
N ASP A 71 -19.57 12.05 -26.11
CA ASP A 71 -18.47 11.11 -26.38
C ASP A 71 -18.94 9.66 -26.18
N LEU A 72 -19.83 9.42 -25.21
CA LEU A 72 -20.46 8.10 -24.98
C LEU A 72 -21.35 7.62 -26.13
N ASN A 73 -21.95 8.54 -26.90
CA ASN A 73 -22.77 8.18 -28.07
C ASN A 73 -21.93 7.99 -29.34
N LYS A 74 -20.69 8.50 -29.37
CA LYS A 74 -19.83 8.43 -30.55
C LYS A 74 -19.00 7.14 -30.59
N ASP A 75 -18.69 6.59 -29.42
CA ASP A 75 -17.93 5.35 -29.29
C ASP A 75 -18.85 4.15 -29.00
N GLY A 76 -19.62 3.73 -30.01
CA GLY A 76 -20.53 2.57 -29.91
C GLY A 76 -19.87 1.21 -29.59
N HIS A 77 -18.55 1.15 -29.45
CA HIS A 77 -17.79 -0.07 -29.17
C HIS A 77 -16.56 0.11 -28.26
N ALA A 78 -16.42 1.25 -27.55
CA ALA A 78 -15.30 1.41 -26.63
C ALA A 78 -15.73 1.06 -25.20
N TYR A 79 -15.38 -0.14 -24.77
CA TYR A 79 -15.33 -0.52 -23.36
C TYR A 79 -14.27 0.28 -22.61
#